data_AF-A0A538IVQ3-F1
#
_entry.id   AF-A0A538IVQ3-F1
#
_cell.length_a   1.000
_cell.length_b   1.000
_cell.length_c   1.000
_cell.angle_alpha   90.00
_cell.angle_beta   90.00
_cell.angle_gamma   90.00
#
_symmetry.space_group_name_H-M   'P 1'
#
loop_
_entity.id
_entity.type
_entity.pdbx_description
1 polymer ?
#
loop_
_entity_poly.entity_id
_entity_poly.type
_entity_poly.pdbx_seq_one_letter_code
_entity_poly.pdbx_strand_id
1 'polypeptide(L)'
;MLRKYGYPAVLFVPIGYLDDRHPLPHEEHLAAQGILNRTIEWEELVDLEREGVRIESHGISHRPLADLEVDEAAREIALSKLRLEERLGRPVRAFSYVKGSEAHYKPVHLSLVRQAGYDVAFTAVSGANSRTTDPLQLRRYNIEPYSPRTFELVLAGACDLISLKDTVTGTHARRVFNAALGTSTK
;
A
#
# COMPACT_ATOMS: atom_id res chain seq x y z
N MET A 1 5.79 20.24 -3.38
CA MET A 1 6.51 19.70 -4.56
C MET A 1 5.58 19.25 -5.67
N LEU A 2 4.63 18.33 -5.41
CA LEU A 2 3.66 17.86 -6.42
C LEU A 2 2.93 19.01 -7.14
N ARG A 3 2.34 19.93 -6.37
CA ARG A 3 1.68 21.15 -6.91
C ARG A 3 2.61 22.00 -7.79
N LYS A 4 3.87 22.17 -7.38
CA LYS A 4 4.86 22.98 -8.11
C LYS A 4 5.11 22.45 -9.52
N TYR A 5 5.07 21.13 -9.69
CA TYR A 5 5.35 20.47 -10.97
C TYR A 5 4.08 19.92 -11.66
N GLY A 6 2.88 20.16 -11.11
CA GLY A 6 1.62 19.70 -11.70
C GLY A 6 1.46 18.18 -11.73
N TYR A 7 2.16 17.43 -10.87
CA TYR A 7 2.07 15.97 -10.85
C TYR A 7 0.90 15.50 -9.99
N PRO A 8 -0.01 14.64 -10.53
CA PRO A 8 -1.02 13.99 -9.72
C PRO A 8 -0.38 12.94 -8.81
N ALA A 9 -1.01 12.67 -7.68
CA ALA A 9 -0.62 11.58 -6.79
C ALA A 9 -1.84 10.85 -6.24
N VAL A 10 -1.63 9.62 -5.78
CA VAL A 10 -2.62 8.85 -5.03
C VAL A 10 -2.03 8.55 -3.66
N LEU A 11 -2.76 8.88 -2.60
CA LEU A 11 -2.42 8.53 -1.23
C LEU A 11 -3.38 7.43 -0.76
N PHE A 12 -2.83 6.28 -0.41
CA PHE A 12 -3.59 5.16 0.17
C PHE A 12 -3.52 5.25 1.69
N VAL A 13 -4.67 5.41 2.36
CA VAL A 13 -4.72 5.63 3.81
C VAL A 13 -5.30 4.42 4.56
N PRO A 14 -4.61 3.92 5.60
CA PRO A 14 -5.20 2.95 6.53
C PRO A 14 -5.99 3.71 7.58
N ILE A 15 -7.33 3.65 7.51
CA ILE A 15 -8.18 4.60 8.24
C ILE A 15 -8.12 4.46 9.77
N GLY A 16 -7.60 3.35 10.30
CA GLY A 16 -7.40 3.16 11.74
C GLY A 16 -6.29 4.03 12.32
N TYR A 17 -5.48 4.67 11.48
CA TYR A 17 -4.39 5.56 11.89
C TYR A 17 -4.65 7.03 11.58
N LEU A 18 -5.83 7.36 11.04
CA LEU A 18 -6.26 8.75 10.87
C LEU A 18 -6.71 9.30 12.23
N ASP A 19 -6.26 10.50 12.59
CA ASP A 19 -6.43 11.12 13.92
C ASP A 19 -5.83 10.32 15.09
N ASP A 20 -5.10 9.25 14.81
CA ASP A 20 -4.42 8.45 15.82
C ASP A 20 -3.03 9.03 16.11
N ARG A 21 -2.66 9.05 17.39
CA ARG A 21 -1.33 9.45 17.85
C ARG A 21 -0.37 8.27 17.96
N HIS A 22 -0.86 7.04 17.80
CA HIS A 22 -0.01 5.87 17.73
C HIS A 22 0.77 5.85 16.40
N PRO A 23 2.06 5.51 16.43
CA PRO A 23 2.82 5.33 15.21
C PRO A 23 2.26 4.17 14.38
N LEU A 24 2.55 4.17 13.08
CA LEU A 24 2.33 2.98 12.27
C LEU A 24 3.17 1.81 12.83
N PRO A 25 2.75 0.54 12.66
CA PRO A 25 3.44 -0.59 13.29
C PRO A 25 4.93 -0.70 12.93
N HIS A 26 5.30 -0.29 11.71
CA HIS A 26 6.68 -0.31 11.25
C HIS A 26 7.53 0.87 11.76
N GLU A 27 6.91 1.84 12.45
CA GLU A 27 7.56 3.01 13.02
C GLU A 27 7.62 2.97 14.56
N GLU A 28 7.11 1.93 15.20
CA GLU A 28 7.15 1.78 16.67
C GLU A 28 8.57 1.88 17.24
N HIS A 29 9.57 1.38 16.50
CA HIS A 29 10.99 1.50 16.88
C HIS A 29 11.47 2.95 16.89
N LEU A 30 11.00 3.80 15.97
CA LEU A 30 11.33 5.23 15.92
C LEU A 30 10.65 5.96 17.09
N ALA A 31 9.40 5.61 17.40
CA ALA A 31 8.70 6.16 18.54
C ALA A 31 9.40 5.84 19.87
N ALA A 32 9.97 4.64 20.01
CA ALA A 32 10.81 4.27 21.16
C ALA A 32 12.09 5.12 21.28
N GLN A 33 12.52 5.78 20.19
CA GLN A 33 13.64 6.74 20.15
C GLN A 33 13.17 8.20 20.28
N GLY A 34 11.89 8.43 20.59
CA GLY A 34 11.29 9.77 20.69
C GLY A 34 10.98 10.43 19.35
N ILE A 35 11.06 9.69 18.24
CA ILE A 35 10.73 10.17 16.90
C ILE A 35 9.29 9.75 16.58
N LEU A 36 8.36 10.70 16.60
CA LEU A 36 6.96 10.46 16.24
C LEU A 36 6.66 11.08 14.87
N ASN A 37 6.46 10.23 13.87
CA ASN A 37 5.92 10.64 12.58
C ASN A 37 4.40 10.71 12.68
N ARG A 38 3.85 11.93 12.62
CA ARG A 38 2.40 12.13 12.63
C ARG A 38 1.81 11.55 11.35
N THR A 39 0.75 10.78 11.50
CA THR A 39 -0.12 10.43 10.38
C THR A 39 -0.99 11.63 9.99
N ILE A 40 -1.64 11.53 8.84
CA ILE A 40 -2.56 12.56 8.37
C ILE A 40 -3.88 12.49 9.15
N GLU A 41 -4.49 13.64 9.42
CA GLU A 41 -5.79 13.75 10.07
C GLU A 41 -6.95 13.68 9.06
N TRP A 42 -8.15 13.33 9.53
CA TRP A 42 -9.34 13.20 8.69
C TRP A 42 -9.72 14.51 7.99
N GLU A 43 -9.49 15.66 8.62
CA GLU A 43 -9.70 17.00 8.07
C GLU A 43 -8.74 17.30 6.91
N GLU A 44 -7.49 16.85 7.01
CA GLU A 44 -6.44 17.15 6.03
C GLU A 44 -6.62 16.40 4.71
N LEU A 45 -7.38 15.28 4.71
CA LEU A 45 -7.67 14.52 3.49
C LEU A 45 -8.39 15.35 2.44
N VAL A 46 -9.36 16.18 2.85
CA VAL A 46 -10.16 17.02 1.94
C VAL A 46 -9.29 18.10 1.31
N ASP A 47 -8.35 18.66 2.08
CA ASP A 47 -7.43 19.66 1.57
C ASP A 47 -6.42 19.04 0.59
N LEU A 48 -5.91 17.84 0.86
CA LEU A 48 -5.09 17.11 -0.11
C LEU A 48 -5.83 16.84 -1.44
N GLU A 49 -7.12 16.51 -1.40
CA GLU A 49 -7.93 16.35 -2.63
C GLU A 49 -8.02 17.64 -3.43
N ARG A 50 -8.26 18.77 -2.76
CA ARG A 50 -8.29 20.10 -3.40
C ARG A 50 -6.95 20.46 -4.03
N GLU A 51 -5.87 19.90 -3.52
CA GLU A 51 -4.51 20.11 -4.03
C GLU A 51 -4.09 19.12 -5.14
N GLY A 52 -4.99 18.23 -5.55
CA GLY A 52 -4.75 17.27 -6.64
C GLY A 52 -4.18 15.93 -6.20
N VAL A 53 -4.18 15.61 -4.90
CA VAL A 53 -3.86 14.28 -4.38
C VAL A 53 -5.13 13.47 -4.21
N ARG A 54 -5.23 12.34 -4.90
CA ARG A 54 -6.37 11.44 -4.78
C ARG A 54 -6.24 10.57 -3.53
N ILE A 55 -7.25 10.58 -2.66
CA ILE A 55 -7.28 9.73 -1.46
C ILE A 55 -7.99 8.39 -1.75
N GLU A 56 -7.33 7.28 -1.45
CA GLU A 56 -7.86 5.93 -1.74
C GLU A 56 -7.57 4.98 -0.55
N SER A 57 -8.09 3.75 -0.59
CA SER A 57 -8.10 2.88 0.59
C SER A 57 -6.83 2.05 0.78
N HIS A 58 -6.33 1.97 2.02
CA HIS A 58 -5.31 1.01 2.46
C HIS A 58 -5.83 0.10 3.60
N GLY A 59 -7.14 -0.16 3.63
CA GLY A 59 -7.75 -0.92 4.71
C GLY A 59 -7.91 -0.10 5.98
N ILE A 60 -7.92 -0.78 7.13
CA ILE A 60 -8.19 -0.18 8.44
C ILE A 60 -6.99 -0.34 9.35
N SER A 61 -6.61 -1.59 9.61
CA SER A 61 -5.65 -1.96 10.65
C SER A 61 -4.20 -1.97 10.19
N HIS A 62 -3.97 -1.70 8.89
CA HIS A 62 -2.65 -1.80 8.27
C HIS A 62 -2.01 -3.19 8.49
N ARG A 63 -2.84 -4.25 8.45
CA ARG A 63 -2.39 -5.65 8.49
C ARG A 63 -2.50 -6.29 7.09
N PRO A 64 -1.59 -7.21 6.73
CA PRO A 64 -1.75 -8.01 5.52
C PRO A 64 -3.06 -8.82 5.58
N LEU A 65 -3.83 -8.82 4.48
CA LEU A 65 -5.08 -9.56 4.44
C LEU A 65 -4.88 -11.08 4.62
N ALA A 66 -3.73 -11.62 4.20
CA ALA A 66 -3.37 -13.03 4.43
C ALA A 66 -3.26 -13.44 5.90
N ASP A 67 -3.07 -12.47 6.79
CA ASP A 67 -2.94 -12.65 8.24
C ASP A 67 -4.30 -12.51 8.96
N LEU A 68 -5.39 -12.29 8.22
CA LEU A 68 -6.74 -12.11 8.75
C LEU A 68 -7.63 -13.30 8.40
N GLU A 69 -8.60 -13.55 9.27
CA GLU A 69 -9.73 -14.41 8.93
C GLU A 69 -10.58 -13.78 7.82
N VAL A 70 -11.24 -14.61 7.00
CA VAL A 70 -11.93 -14.13 5.79
C VAL A 70 -12.99 -13.07 6.10
N ASP A 71 -13.76 -13.25 7.18
CA ASP A 71 -14.78 -12.28 7.61
C ASP A 71 -14.17 -10.97 8.12
N GLU A 72 -12.96 -11.03 8.69
CA GLU A 72 -12.22 -9.85 9.12
C GLU A 72 -11.65 -9.09 7.92
N ALA A 73 -11.06 -9.80 6.94
CA ALA A 73 -10.61 -9.20 5.68
C ALA A 73 -11.77 -8.54 4.93
N ALA A 74 -12.94 -9.18 4.87
CA ALA A 74 -14.14 -8.61 4.25
C ALA A 74 -14.56 -7.29 4.92
N ARG A 75 -14.57 -7.25 6.26
CA ARG A 75 -14.82 -6.03 7.03
C ARG A 75 -13.77 -4.96 6.76
N GLU A 76 -12.49 -5.32 6.75
CA GLU A 76 -11.40 -4.38 6.52
C GLU A 76 -11.50 -3.70 5.15
N ILE A 77 -11.81 -4.48 4.11
CA ILE A 77 -11.95 -3.99 2.73
C ILE A 77 -13.21 -3.10 2.58
N ALA A 78 -14.36 -3.58 3.06
CA ALA A 78 -15.64 -2.91 2.83
C ALA A 78 -15.81 -1.66 3.69
N LEU A 79 -15.47 -1.73 4.98
CA LEU A 79 -15.68 -0.59 5.88
C LEU A 79 -14.67 0.53 5.61
N SER A 80 -13.43 0.22 5.22
CA SER A 80 -12.47 1.26 4.83
C SER A 80 -12.97 2.09 3.64
N LYS A 81 -13.56 1.42 2.64
CA LYS A 81 -14.20 2.07 1.49
C LYS A 81 -15.34 2.98 1.97
N LEU A 82 -16.30 2.41 2.70
CA LEU A 82 -17.51 3.10 3.14
C LEU A 82 -17.17 4.38 3.93
N ARG A 83 -16.26 4.28 4.90
CA ARG A 83 -15.87 5.42 5.74
C ARG A 83 -15.18 6.53 4.95
N LEU A 84 -14.31 6.16 4.00
CA LEU A 84 -13.68 7.14 3.12
C LEU A 84 -14.72 7.80 2.20
N GLU A 85 -15.67 7.04 1.64
CA GLU A 85 -16.74 7.59 0.79
C GLU A 85 -17.66 8.53 1.58
N GLU A 86 -18.03 8.18 2.82
CA GLU A 86 -18.78 9.03 3.74
C GLU A 86 -18.07 10.36 4.00
N ARG A 87 -16.76 10.32 4.26
CA ARG A 87 -15.96 11.53 4.55
C ARG A 87 -15.73 12.39 3.31
N LEU A 88 -15.38 11.77 2.19
CA LEU A 88 -14.95 12.48 0.98
C LEU A 88 -16.14 12.91 0.10
N GLY A 89 -17.33 12.35 0.34
CA GLY A 89 -18.54 12.65 -0.44
C GLY A 89 -18.46 12.17 -1.89
N ARG A 90 -17.59 11.19 -2.18
CA ARG A 90 -17.35 10.66 -3.53
C ARG A 90 -16.90 9.19 -3.49
N PRO A 91 -17.06 8.45 -4.60
CA PRO A 91 -16.61 7.05 -4.66
C PRO A 91 -15.09 6.90 -4.46
N VAL A 92 -14.71 5.87 -3.72
CA VAL A 92 -13.33 5.41 -3.51
C VAL A 92 -13.11 4.23 -4.43
N ARG A 93 -12.21 4.37 -5.40
CA ARG A 93 -12.11 3.48 -6.57
C ARG A 93 -10.93 2.53 -6.48
N ALA A 94 -9.93 2.83 -5.66
CA ALA A 94 -8.70 2.07 -5.58
C ALA A 94 -8.41 1.53 -4.17
N PHE A 95 -7.78 0.36 -4.13
CA PHE A 95 -7.29 -0.29 -2.92
C PHE A 95 -5.78 -0.55 -3.00
N SER A 96 -5.07 -0.52 -1.88
CA SER A 96 -3.66 -0.94 -1.81
C SER A 96 -3.52 -2.06 -0.78
N TYR A 97 -2.85 -3.15 -1.14
CA TYR A 97 -2.60 -4.25 -0.22
C TYR A 97 -1.44 -3.92 0.71
N VAL A 98 -1.64 -4.08 2.03
CA VAL A 98 -0.59 -3.89 3.04
C VAL A 98 0.53 -4.89 2.82
N LYS A 99 1.78 -4.40 2.80
CA LYS A 99 3.02 -5.11 2.37
C LYS A 99 3.00 -5.61 0.92
N GLY A 100 1.87 -6.09 0.41
CA GLY A 100 1.54 -6.19 -1.00
C GLY A 100 2.31 -7.22 -1.84
N SER A 101 3.21 -8.03 -1.28
CA SER A 101 3.74 -9.20 -2.02
C SER A 101 2.70 -10.32 -2.13
N GLU A 102 2.94 -11.31 -2.99
CA GLU A 102 2.00 -12.43 -3.23
C GLU A 102 1.70 -13.26 -1.97
N ALA A 103 2.56 -13.20 -0.95
CA ALA A 103 2.33 -13.87 0.34
C ALA A 103 1.33 -13.12 1.25
N HIS A 104 0.98 -11.87 0.93
CA HIS A 104 0.20 -10.98 1.79
C HIS A 104 -1.29 -10.90 1.42
N TYR A 105 -1.70 -11.59 0.36
CA TYR A 105 -3.09 -11.72 -0.05
C TYR A 105 -3.34 -13.09 -0.70
N LYS A 106 -4.61 -13.47 -0.86
CA LYS A 106 -5.07 -14.76 -1.38
C LYS A 106 -6.16 -14.51 -2.44
N PRO A 107 -6.47 -15.46 -3.33
CA PRO A 107 -7.53 -15.30 -4.33
C PRO A 107 -8.91 -14.89 -3.75
N VAL A 108 -9.23 -15.33 -2.54
CA VAL A 108 -10.44 -14.90 -1.82
C VAL A 108 -10.47 -13.39 -1.59
N HIS A 109 -9.33 -12.76 -1.30
CA HIS A 109 -9.25 -11.32 -1.07
C HIS A 109 -9.50 -10.51 -2.34
N LEU A 110 -9.04 -10.99 -3.50
CA LEU A 110 -9.37 -10.34 -4.79
C LEU A 110 -10.89 -10.35 -5.02
N SER A 111 -11.54 -11.46 -4.66
CA SER A 111 -13.00 -11.58 -4.75
C SER A 111 -13.69 -10.60 -3.81
N LEU A 112 -13.21 -10.44 -2.58
CA LEU A 112 -13.74 -9.46 -1.62
C LEU A 112 -13.52 -8.01 -2.08
N VAL A 113 -12.34 -7.66 -2.58
CA VAL A 113 -12.04 -6.34 -3.16
C VAL A 113 -12.99 -6.04 -4.33
N ARG A 114 -13.22 -7.02 -5.21
CA ARG A 114 -14.18 -6.88 -6.32
C ARG A 114 -15.61 -6.69 -5.82
N GLN A 115 -16.06 -7.48 -4.84
CA GLN A 115 -17.40 -7.40 -4.27
C GLN A 115 -17.64 -6.09 -3.53
N ALA A 116 -16.63 -5.53 -2.88
CA ALA A 116 -16.69 -4.21 -2.26
C ALA A 116 -16.79 -3.06 -3.29
N GLY A 117 -16.62 -3.34 -4.59
CA GLY A 117 -16.78 -2.34 -5.64
C GLY A 117 -15.57 -1.43 -5.82
N TYR A 118 -14.36 -1.95 -5.60
CA TYR A 118 -13.13 -1.29 -6.06
C TYR A 118 -12.90 -1.61 -7.54
N ASP A 119 -12.47 -0.60 -8.31
CA ASP A 119 -12.16 -0.75 -9.73
C ASP A 119 -10.75 -1.31 -9.95
N VAL A 120 -9.80 -0.90 -9.11
CA VAL A 120 -8.39 -1.29 -9.19
C VAL A 120 -7.81 -1.56 -7.81
N ALA A 121 -6.79 -2.42 -7.73
CA ALA A 121 -6.02 -2.61 -6.52
C ALA A 121 -4.52 -2.79 -6.81
N PHE A 122 -3.70 -2.26 -5.90
CA PHE A 122 -2.26 -2.14 -6.06
C PHE A 122 -1.50 -3.03 -5.08
N THR A 123 -0.61 -3.85 -5.63
CA THR A 123 0.35 -4.68 -4.91
C THR A 123 1.65 -3.92 -4.66
N ALA A 124 2.61 -4.58 -4.01
CA ALA A 124 4.01 -4.13 -3.95
C ALA A 124 4.92 -5.00 -4.82
N VAL A 125 4.33 -5.83 -5.70
CA VAL A 125 5.09 -6.63 -6.66
C VAL A 125 5.65 -5.68 -7.71
N SER A 126 6.97 -5.71 -7.87
CA SER A 126 7.66 -4.89 -8.87
C SER A 126 7.30 -5.31 -10.29
N GLY A 127 7.13 -4.35 -11.20
CA GLY A 127 7.00 -4.64 -12.62
C GLY A 127 6.07 -3.69 -13.38
N ALA A 128 6.21 -3.66 -14.70
CA ALA A 128 5.36 -2.89 -15.57
C ALA A 128 3.94 -3.48 -15.63
N ASN A 129 2.95 -2.60 -15.79
CA ASN A 129 1.56 -2.98 -16.03
C ASN A 129 1.25 -2.87 -17.53
N SER A 130 0.45 -3.81 -18.04
CA SER A 130 -0.05 -3.79 -19.42
C SER A 130 -1.57 -3.91 -19.41
N ARG A 131 -2.18 -3.91 -20.60
CA ARG A 131 -3.64 -4.10 -20.76
C ARG A 131 -4.12 -5.47 -20.30
N THR A 132 -3.21 -6.43 -20.10
CA THR A 132 -3.53 -7.79 -19.64
C THR A 132 -3.26 -7.98 -18.15
N THR A 133 -2.71 -6.98 -17.45
CA THR A 133 -2.55 -7.06 -16.00
C THR A 133 -3.92 -7.05 -15.33
N ASP A 134 -4.13 -7.96 -14.37
CA ASP A 134 -5.35 -7.94 -13.55
C ASP A 134 -5.49 -6.57 -12.85
N PRO A 135 -6.57 -5.81 -13.08
CA PRO A 135 -6.80 -4.52 -12.43
C PRO A 135 -6.75 -4.57 -10.91
N LEU A 136 -7.02 -5.73 -10.30
CA LEU A 136 -6.98 -5.92 -8.85
C LEU A 136 -5.62 -6.43 -8.34
N GLN A 137 -4.61 -6.50 -9.20
CA GLN A 137 -3.24 -6.86 -8.87
C GLN A 137 -2.22 -5.99 -9.62
N LEU A 138 -2.49 -4.68 -9.73
CA LEU A 138 -1.56 -3.76 -10.37
C LEU A 138 -0.23 -3.74 -9.62
N ARG A 139 0.85 -3.75 -10.39
CA ARG A 139 2.24 -3.78 -9.92
C ARG A 139 2.75 -2.37 -9.66
N ARG A 140 3.70 -2.23 -8.73
CA ARG A 140 4.35 -0.96 -8.39
C ARG A 140 5.81 -1.20 -8.07
N TYR A 141 6.67 -0.23 -8.39
CA TYR A 141 8.05 -0.23 -7.92
C TYR A 141 8.14 0.55 -6.61
N ASN A 142 8.84 -0.03 -5.64
CA ASN A 142 9.23 0.74 -4.47
C ASN A 142 10.31 1.75 -4.86
N ILE A 143 10.16 2.99 -4.41
CA ILE A 143 11.17 4.03 -4.62
C ILE A 143 11.99 4.15 -3.35
N GLU A 144 13.29 3.87 -3.48
CA GLU A 144 14.29 4.06 -2.45
C GLU A 144 15.17 5.27 -2.81
N PRO A 145 16.13 5.69 -1.96
CA PRO A 145 17.09 6.76 -2.24
C PRO A 145 18.08 6.38 -3.36
N TYR A 146 17.57 6.17 -4.57
CA TYR A 146 18.31 5.75 -5.74
C TYR A 146 19.14 6.90 -6.32
N SER A 147 20.26 6.54 -6.95
CA SER A 147 20.92 7.47 -7.86
C SER A 147 20.01 7.79 -9.06
N PRO A 148 20.14 8.95 -9.71
CA PRO A 148 19.35 9.27 -10.91
C PRO A 148 19.41 8.18 -11.98
N ARG A 149 20.60 7.59 -12.21
CA ARG A 149 20.78 6.47 -13.14
C ARG A 149 19.97 5.24 -12.73
N THR A 150 19.98 4.88 -11.45
CA THR A 150 19.20 3.75 -10.95
C THR A 150 17.71 4.00 -11.09
N PHE A 151 17.26 5.23 -10.83
CA PHE A 151 15.87 5.63 -11.02
C PHE A 151 15.44 5.55 -12.49
N GLU A 152 16.26 6.03 -13.43
CA GLU A 152 16.03 5.87 -14.88
C GLU A 152 15.91 4.41 -15.30
N LEU A 153 16.76 3.52 -14.76
CA LEU A 153 16.72 2.09 -15.03
C LEU A 153 15.44 1.44 -14.48
N VAL A 154 14.97 1.83 -13.30
CA VAL A 154 13.69 1.38 -12.73
C VAL A 154 12.55 1.79 -13.66
N LEU A 155 12.53 3.05 -14.12
CA LEU A 155 11.51 3.54 -15.05
C LEU A 155 11.55 2.85 -16.41
N ALA A 156 12.73 2.42 -16.86
CA ALA A 156 12.91 1.66 -18.09
C ALA A 156 12.57 0.17 -17.96
N GLY A 157 12.12 -0.30 -16.79
CA GLY A 157 11.76 -1.70 -16.55
C GLY A 157 12.97 -2.64 -16.38
N ALA A 158 14.19 -2.12 -16.25
CA ALA A 158 15.39 -2.94 -16.04
C ALA A 158 15.33 -3.74 -14.72
N CYS A 159 14.47 -3.31 -13.80
CA CYS A 159 14.20 -3.96 -12.53
C CYS A 159 13.05 -4.96 -12.57
N ASP A 160 12.47 -5.30 -13.73
CA ASP A 160 11.37 -6.26 -13.81
C ASP A 160 11.79 -7.67 -13.37
N LEU A 161 13.07 -8.02 -13.56
CA LEU A 161 13.66 -9.25 -13.02
C LEU A 161 13.70 -9.29 -11.48
N ILE A 162 13.67 -8.13 -10.82
CA ILE A 162 13.62 -8.02 -9.35
C ILE A 162 12.29 -8.56 -8.81
N SER A 163 11.22 -8.62 -9.63
CA SER A 163 9.92 -9.19 -9.26
C SER A 163 9.99 -10.64 -8.78
N LEU A 164 11.03 -11.41 -9.16
CA LEU A 164 11.27 -12.76 -8.66
C LEU A 164 11.37 -12.81 -7.13
N LYS A 165 11.90 -11.75 -6.49
CA LYS A 165 11.98 -11.66 -5.02
C LYS A 165 10.61 -11.47 -4.36
N ASP A 166 9.64 -10.95 -5.10
CA ASP A 166 8.31 -10.58 -4.60
C ASP A 166 7.29 -11.73 -4.78
N THR A 167 7.71 -12.83 -5.43
CA THR A 167 6.99 -14.12 -5.45
C THR A 167 6.89 -14.73 -4.06
N VAL A 168 6.01 -15.72 -3.86
CA VAL A 168 5.93 -16.49 -2.60
C VAL A 168 7.30 -17.06 -2.21
N THR A 169 7.98 -17.73 -3.14
CA THR A 169 9.31 -18.32 -2.91
C THR A 169 10.37 -17.25 -2.59
N GLY A 170 10.39 -16.15 -3.35
CA GLY A 170 11.31 -15.03 -3.11
C GLY A 170 11.09 -14.34 -1.76
N THR A 171 9.82 -14.16 -1.36
CA THR A 171 9.46 -13.57 -0.07
C THR A 171 9.93 -14.46 1.08
N HIS A 172 9.71 -15.79 0.97
CA HIS A 172 10.18 -16.75 1.96
C HIS A 172 11.71 -16.79 2.05
N ALA A 173 12.40 -16.86 0.91
CA ALA A 173 13.87 -16.84 0.86
C ALA A 173 14.42 -15.56 1.52
N ARG A 174 13.82 -14.39 1.24
CA ARG A 174 14.21 -13.12 1.86
C ARG A 174 13.95 -13.09 3.36
N ARG A 175 12.82 -13.62 3.84
CA ARG A 175 12.55 -13.72 5.29
C ARG A 175 13.57 -14.61 5.99
N VAL A 176 13.90 -15.77 5.42
CA VAL A 176 14.93 -16.67 5.96
C VAL A 176 16.32 -16.01 5.96
N PHE A 177 16.67 -15.34 4.87
CA PHE A 177 17.94 -14.61 4.76
C PHE A 177 18.06 -13.46 5.76
N ASN A 178 17.00 -12.65 5.92
CA ASN A 178 16.96 -11.57 6.91
C ASN A 178 16.98 -12.10 8.35
N ALA A 179 16.33 -13.24 8.62
CA ALA A 179 16.40 -13.90 9.92
C ALA A 179 17.82 -14.42 10.22
N ALA A 180 18.51 -14.98 9.22
CA ALA A 180 19.89 -15.45 9.34
C ALA A 180 20.90 -14.31 9.54
N LEU A 181 20.64 -13.14 8.95
CA LEU A 181 21.48 -11.95 9.08
C LEU A 181 21.13 -11.07 10.30
N GLY A 182 20.11 -11.43 11.09
CA GLY A 182 19.67 -10.63 12.22
C GLY A 182 19.06 -9.27 11.83
N THR A 183 18.74 -9.06 10.55
CA THR A 183 18.13 -7.84 10.01
C THR A 183 16.61 -7.92 9.91
N SER A 184 16.00 -9.01 10.41
CA SER A 184 14.56 -9.10 10.56
C SER A 184 14.09 -8.11 11.63
N THR A 185 13.56 -6.96 11.22
CA THR A 185 12.65 -6.21 12.09
C THR A 185 11.44 -7.11 12.38
N LYS A 186 11.10 -7.19 13.67
CA LYS A 186 9.87 -7.84 14.15
C LYS A 186 8.65 -7.12 13.60
#